data_AF-A5A0Q8-F1
#
_entry.id   AF-A5A0Q8-F1
#
_cell.length_a   1.000
_cell.length_b   1.000
_cell.length_c   1.000
_cell.angle_alpha   90.00
_cell.angle_beta   90.00
_cell.angle_gamma   90.00
#
_symmetry.space_group_name_H-M   'P 1'
#
loop_
_entity.id
_entity.type
_entity.pdbx_description
1 polymer ?
#
loop_
_entity_poly.entity_id
_entity_poly.type
_entity_poly.pdbx_seq_one_letter_code
_entity_poly.pdbx_strand_id
1 'polypeptide(L)'
;DDYVRMVRTDLMGLVREDLIFDLGRHVDDSVHLFEEWGLPCWIKKDGKNLDGAAAKAAGLSLRNGDACVRSGRWQMMINGESYKCIVAEAAKMALGEENYMERIFIVKMLLDANEPNRIAGAVGFSTRENKVYVFKCNAAVVACGGAVNVYRPRSTGEGMGRAWYPVWNAGSTYTMCAQVGAEMTMMENRFVPARFKDGYGPVGAWFLLFKAKATNYKGEDYCETNRAMLKPYEDRGYAKGHVIPTCLRNHMMLREMREGRGPIYMDTATALQNTFKELSPAEQKH
;
A
#
# COMPACT_ATOMS: atom_id res chain seq x y z
N ASP A 1 -17.57 9.72 -5.26
CA ASP A 1 -18.13 8.35 -5.44
C ASP A 1 -17.30 7.39 -6.29
N ASP A 2 -16.65 7.83 -7.37
CA ASP A 2 -15.88 6.90 -8.23
C ASP A 2 -14.80 6.12 -7.47
N TYR A 3 -14.14 6.77 -6.50
CA TYR A 3 -13.15 6.13 -5.64
C TYR A 3 -13.77 4.99 -4.81
N VAL A 4 -14.90 5.25 -4.15
CA VAL A 4 -15.65 4.24 -3.38
C VAL A 4 -16.05 3.06 -4.28
N ARG A 5 -16.59 3.33 -5.47
CA ARG A 5 -16.95 2.29 -6.43
C ARG A 5 -15.76 1.44 -6.83
N MET A 6 -14.60 2.06 -7.07
CA MET A 6 -13.38 1.34 -7.40
C MET A 6 -12.94 0.43 -6.26
N VAL A 7 -12.87 0.95 -5.04
CA VAL A 7 -12.46 0.18 -3.85
C VAL A 7 -13.43 -0.97 -3.59
N ARG A 8 -14.74 -0.71 -3.64
CA ARG A 8 -15.79 -1.74 -3.50
C ARG A 8 -15.65 -2.84 -4.55
N THR A 9 -15.38 -2.48 -5.79
CA THR A 9 -15.20 -3.47 -6.87
C THR A 9 -13.98 -4.34 -6.57
N ASP A 10 -12.83 -3.74 -6.24
CA ASP A 10 -11.59 -4.50 -5.96
C ASP A 10 -11.72 -5.41 -4.72
N LEU A 11 -12.46 -4.97 -3.71
CA LEU A 11 -12.74 -5.70 -2.46
C LEU A 11 -14.00 -6.56 -2.54
N MET A 12 -14.39 -6.99 -3.75
CA MET A 12 -15.45 -7.98 -3.97
C MET A 12 -16.82 -7.61 -3.36
N GLY A 13 -17.14 -6.31 -3.32
CA GLY A 13 -18.45 -5.79 -2.94
C GLY A 13 -18.71 -5.62 -1.44
N LEU A 14 -17.80 -6.06 -0.56
CA LEU A 14 -18.01 -6.05 0.90
C LEU A 14 -17.09 -5.03 1.57
N VAL A 15 -17.59 -3.81 1.75
CA VAL A 15 -16.82 -2.68 2.31
C VAL A 15 -17.70 -1.75 3.13
N ARG A 16 -17.07 -0.92 3.99
CA ARG A 16 -17.69 0.24 4.63
C ARG A 16 -17.53 1.47 3.74
N GLU A 17 -18.51 1.72 2.89
CA GLU A 17 -18.48 2.82 1.92
C GLU A 17 -18.39 4.20 2.57
N ASP A 18 -19.01 4.37 3.73
CA ASP A 18 -18.96 5.58 4.53
C ASP A 18 -17.51 5.94 4.94
N LEU A 19 -16.75 4.95 5.43
CA LEU A 19 -15.34 5.14 5.82
C LEU A 19 -14.45 5.42 4.60
N ILE A 20 -14.69 4.75 3.47
CA ILE A 20 -13.92 4.96 2.24
C ILE A 20 -14.21 6.34 1.65
N PHE A 21 -15.47 6.77 1.66
CA PHE A 21 -15.86 8.08 1.19
C PHE A 21 -15.24 9.18 2.06
N ASP A 22 -15.32 9.01 3.38
CA ASP A 22 -14.77 9.98 4.33
C ASP A 22 -13.25 10.12 4.20
N LEU A 23 -12.52 9.00 4.03
CA LEU A 23 -11.11 9.02 3.68
C LEU A 23 -10.89 9.79 2.36
N GLY A 24 -11.63 9.40 1.31
CA GLY A 24 -11.44 9.91 -0.04
C GLY A 24 -11.64 11.42 -0.18
N ARG A 25 -12.46 12.04 0.67
CA ARG A 25 -12.66 13.50 0.68
C ARG A 25 -11.61 14.28 1.47
N HIS A 26 -10.79 13.64 2.30
CA HIS A 26 -9.73 14.28 3.09
C HIS A 26 -8.31 14.02 2.56
N VAL A 27 -8.11 12.94 1.81
CA VAL A 27 -6.76 12.46 1.43
C VAL A 27 -5.94 13.48 0.63
N ASP A 28 -6.58 14.21 -0.28
CA ASP A 28 -5.87 15.16 -1.16
C ASP A 28 -5.24 16.32 -0.36
N ASP A 29 -5.89 16.77 0.71
CA ASP A 29 -5.36 17.83 1.58
C ASP A 29 -4.07 17.37 2.30
N SER A 30 -4.05 16.13 2.78
CA SER A 30 -2.82 15.52 3.34
C SER A 30 -1.70 15.41 2.30
N VAL A 31 -2.03 15.08 1.04
CA VAL A 31 -1.04 15.01 -0.04
C VAL A 31 -0.45 16.38 -0.35
N HIS A 32 -1.26 17.45 -0.36
CA HIS A 32 -0.77 18.81 -0.52
C HIS A 32 0.18 19.22 0.62
N LEU A 33 -0.15 18.86 1.86
CA LEU A 33 0.73 19.09 3.01
C LEU A 33 2.07 18.36 2.85
N PHE A 34 2.08 17.13 2.32
CA PHE A 34 3.34 16.42 2.08
C PHE A 34 4.25 17.16 1.10
N GLU A 35 3.72 17.68 -0.01
CA GLU A 35 4.50 18.49 -0.96
C GLU A 35 5.03 19.76 -0.28
N GLU A 36 4.20 20.44 0.52
CA GLU A 36 4.56 21.64 1.27
C GLU A 36 5.69 21.38 2.27
N TRP A 37 5.66 20.24 2.97
CA TRP A 37 6.72 19.80 3.87
C TRP A 37 8.00 19.34 3.14
N GLY A 38 7.97 19.26 1.81
CA GLY A 38 9.15 19.01 0.98
C GLY A 38 9.17 17.69 0.25
N LEU A 39 8.07 16.93 0.21
CA LEU A 39 8.00 15.70 -0.61
C LEU A 39 8.03 16.06 -2.11
N PRO A 40 9.02 15.59 -2.89
CA PRO A 40 9.08 15.92 -4.30
C PRO A 40 8.02 15.16 -5.10
N CYS A 41 7.04 15.87 -5.63
CA CYS A 41 5.94 15.34 -6.42
C CYS A 41 6.16 15.57 -7.92
N TRP A 42 5.96 14.52 -8.73
CA TRP A 42 6.18 14.64 -10.18
C TRP A 42 5.01 15.39 -10.82
N ILE A 43 5.33 16.35 -11.69
CA ILE A 43 4.36 17.18 -12.39
C ILE A 43 4.45 16.96 -13.89
N LYS A 44 3.30 16.96 -14.56
CA LYS A 44 3.21 16.87 -16.01
C LYS A 44 3.10 18.26 -16.60
N LYS A 45 3.99 18.61 -17.53
CA LYS A 45 4.00 19.90 -18.23
C LYS A 45 4.28 19.68 -19.71
N ASP A 46 3.45 20.27 -20.58
CA ASP A 46 3.59 20.22 -22.04
C ASP A 46 3.79 18.80 -22.59
N GLY A 47 3.03 17.85 -22.04
CA GLY A 47 3.11 16.43 -22.41
C GLY A 47 4.30 15.67 -21.81
N LYS A 48 5.22 16.34 -21.13
CA LYS A 48 6.41 15.75 -20.50
C LYS A 48 6.24 15.57 -19.00
N ASN A 49 6.98 14.61 -18.45
CA ASN A 49 7.05 14.36 -17.02
C ASN A 49 8.25 15.13 -16.45
N LEU A 50 8.04 15.84 -15.34
CA LEU A 50 9.09 16.48 -14.56
C LEU A 50 9.16 15.78 -13.21
N ASP A 51 10.35 15.39 -12.79
CA ASP A 51 10.57 14.94 -11.41
C ASP A 51 10.32 16.09 -10.42
N GLY A 52 10.18 15.76 -9.14
CA GLY A 52 9.74 16.76 -8.15
C GLY A 52 10.71 17.92 -7.95
N ALA A 53 12.01 17.72 -8.15
CA ALA A 53 12.99 18.80 -8.03
C ALA A 53 12.93 19.74 -9.24
N ALA A 54 12.84 19.18 -10.45
CA ALA A 54 12.68 19.95 -11.67
C ALA A 54 11.34 20.72 -11.70
N ALA A 55 10.25 20.09 -11.25
CA ALA A 55 8.94 20.72 -11.14
C ALA A 55 8.98 21.94 -10.19
N LYS A 56 9.55 21.77 -9.00
CA LYS A 56 9.72 22.85 -8.03
C LYS A 56 10.58 24.00 -8.57
N ALA A 57 11.70 23.69 -9.23
CA ALA A 57 12.58 24.70 -9.85
C ALA A 57 11.87 25.47 -10.97
N ALA A 58 10.91 24.85 -11.65
CA ALA A 58 10.06 25.48 -12.66
C ALA A 58 8.86 26.25 -12.07
N GLY A 59 8.73 26.34 -10.74
CA GLY A 59 7.64 27.03 -10.06
C GLY A 59 6.30 26.29 -10.09
N LEU A 60 6.30 24.98 -10.35
CA LEU A 60 5.10 24.14 -10.44
C LEU A 60 4.83 23.44 -9.10
N SER A 61 3.55 23.22 -8.77
CA SER A 61 3.12 22.55 -7.54
C SER A 61 1.71 21.97 -7.67
N LEU A 62 1.45 20.85 -7.00
CA LEU A 62 0.11 20.28 -6.90
C LEU A 62 -0.91 21.29 -6.37
N ARG A 63 -0.53 22.09 -5.38
CA ARG A 63 -1.41 23.06 -4.73
C ARG A 63 -1.79 24.23 -5.63
N ASN A 64 -0.98 24.50 -6.67
CA ASN A 64 -1.29 25.48 -7.70
C ASN A 64 -2.24 24.94 -8.79
N GLY A 65 -2.65 23.69 -8.69
CA GLY A 65 -3.49 23.01 -9.67
C GLY A 65 -2.71 22.38 -10.82
N ASP A 66 -1.38 22.30 -10.73
CA ASP A 66 -0.57 21.65 -11.75
C ASP A 66 -0.83 20.13 -11.76
N ALA A 67 -0.98 19.57 -12.96
CA ALA A 67 -1.34 18.18 -13.12
C ALA A 67 -0.19 17.25 -12.70
N CYS A 68 -0.43 16.32 -11.78
CA CYS A 68 0.59 15.35 -11.39
C CYS A 68 0.83 14.26 -12.44
N VAL A 69 2.02 13.67 -12.43
CA VAL A 69 2.30 12.47 -13.23
C VAL A 69 1.59 11.27 -12.59
N ARG A 70 0.68 10.65 -13.34
CA ARG A 70 -0.13 9.51 -12.91
C ARG A 70 0.41 8.21 -13.49
N SER A 71 0.71 7.22 -12.65
CA SER A 71 0.99 5.85 -13.13
C SER A 71 -0.31 5.10 -13.45
N GLY A 72 -1.38 5.37 -12.70
CA GLY A 72 -2.75 4.94 -12.99
C GLY A 72 -3.72 6.02 -12.52
N ARG A 73 -5.03 5.78 -12.66
CA ARG A 73 -6.05 6.79 -12.31
C ARG A 73 -5.94 7.33 -10.88
N TRP A 74 -5.52 6.48 -9.94
CA TRP A 74 -5.57 6.77 -8.50
C TRP A 74 -4.21 7.01 -7.85
N GLN A 75 -3.12 6.83 -8.59
CA GLN A 75 -1.75 6.88 -8.07
C GLN A 75 -0.97 7.96 -8.78
N MET A 76 -0.08 8.62 -8.05
CA MET A 76 0.84 9.62 -8.61
C MET A 76 2.29 9.25 -8.34
N MET A 77 3.20 9.78 -9.16
CA MET A 77 4.63 9.56 -9.02
C MET A 77 5.26 10.58 -8.07
N ILE A 78 6.19 10.12 -7.24
CA ILE A 78 6.93 10.93 -6.26
C ILE A 78 8.39 10.44 -6.19
N ASN A 79 9.32 11.32 -5.83
CA ASN A 79 10.65 10.90 -5.36
C ASN A 79 10.57 10.64 -3.84
N GLY A 80 9.97 9.53 -3.47
CA GLY A 80 9.54 9.25 -2.09
C GLY A 80 10.57 8.59 -1.18
N GLU A 81 11.87 8.70 -1.45
CA GLU A 81 12.91 8.04 -0.62
C GLU A 81 12.85 8.54 0.84
N SER A 82 12.80 9.85 1.03
CA SER A 82 12.70 10.49 2.33
C SER A 82 11.26 10.65 2.85
N TYR A 83 10.27 9.99 2.24
CA TYR A 83 8.85 10.23 2.55
C TYR A 83 8.54 10.04 4.05
N LYS A 84 9.04 8.98 4.68
CA LYS A 84 8.82 8.78 6.11
C LYS A 84 9.55 9.81 6.97
N CYS A 85 10.74 10.24 6.59
CA CYS A 85 11.50 11.25 7.33
C CYS A 85 10.76 12.58 7.33
N ILE A 86 10.23 13.02 6.19
CA ILE A 86 9.44 14.25 6.05
C ILE A 86 8.19 14.21 6.94
N VAL A 87 7.42 13.11 6.88
CA VAL A 87 6.21 12.97 7.71
C VAL A 87 6.56 12.89 9.20
N ALA A 88 7.66 12.22 9.56
CA ALA A 88 8.11 12.11 10.94
C ALA A 88 8.59 13.46 11.49
N GLU A 89 9.27 14.27 10.69
CA GLU A 89 9.69 15.62 11.05
C GLU A 89 8.48 16.52 11.32
N ALA A 90 7.50 16.54 10.41
CA ALA A 90 6.27 17.31 10.62
C ALA A 90 5.53 16.90 11.90
N ALA A 91 5.40 15.59 12.16
CA ALA A 91 4.78 15.08 13.38
C ALA A 91 5.57 15.47 14.64
N LYS A 92 6.90 15.39 14.59
CA LYS A 92 7.80 15.76 15.68
C LYS A 92 7.72 17.25 15.99
N MET A 93 7.67 18.11 14.97
CA MET A 93 7.50 19.56 15.14
C MET A 93 6.14 19.93 15.71
N ALA A 94 5.08 19.21 15.30
CA ALA A 94 3.74 19.46 15.81
C ALA A 94 3.55 18.99 17.27
N LEU A 95 4.14 17.85 17.66
CA LEU A 95 4.00 17.30 19.00
C LEU A 95 4.97 17.91 20.03
N GLY A 96 6.18 18.30 19.62
CA GLY A 96 7.28 18.60 20.54
C GLY A 96 8.06 17.34 20.94
N GLU A 97 9.39 17.46 21.10
CA GLU A 97 10.26 16.30 21.34
C GLU A 97 9.98 15.58 22.66
N GLU A 98 9.52 16.33 23.65
CA GLU A 98 9.18 15.86 24.98
C GLU A 98 7.91 15.01 25.02
N ASN A 99 7.08 15.07 23.97
CA ASN A 99 5.75 14.44 23.92
C ASN A 99 5.72 13.13 23.10
N TYR A 100 6.86 12.65 22.60
CA TYR A 100 6.94 11.33 21.98
C TYR A 100 8.04 10.48 22.63
N MET A 101 7.79 9.18 22.71
CA MET A 101 8.70 8.23 23.33
C MET A 101 9.01 7.11 22.34
N GLU A 102 10.28 6.88 22.08
CA GLU A 102 10.73 5.81 21.19
C GLU A 102 11.22 4.59 21.96
N ARG A 103 11.37 3.47 21.25
CA ARG A 103 11.94 2.22 21.79
C ARG A 103 11.14 1.62 22.95
N ILE A 104 9.88 2.00 23.12
CA ILE A 104 8.92 1.38 24.03
C ILE A 104 7.98 0.49 23.21
N PHE A 105 7.91 -0.79 23.55
CA PHE A 105 6.98 -1.73 22.94
C PHE A 105 5.73 -1.87 23.82
N ILE A 106 4.57 -1.50 23.29
CA ILE A 106 3.28 -1.64 23.96
C ILE A 106 2.78 -3.07 23.81
N VAL A 107 2.33 -3.69 24.91
CA VAL A 107 1.96 -5.11 24.98
C VAL A 107 0.47 -5.29 25.25
N LYS A 108 -0.13 -4.44 26.10
CA LYS A 108 -1.51 -4.64 26.57
C LYS A 108 -2.23 -3.31 26.76
N MET A 109 -3.50 -3.26 26.35
CA MET A 109 -4.42 -2.16 26.64
C MET A 109 -5.15 -2.43 27.96
N LEU A 110 -5.50 -1.37 28.69
CA LEU A 110 -6.14 -1.45 30.00
C LEU A 110 -7.54 -0.82 29.94
N LEU A 111 -8.54 -1.54 30.44
CA LEU A 111 -9.89 -1.00 30.64
C LEU A 111 -10.00 -0.26 31.98
N ASP A 112 -10.97 0.64 32.06
CA ASP A 112 -11.34 1.30 33.29
C ASP A 112 -11.88 0.29 34.30
N ALA A 113 -11.56 0.49 35.58
CA ALA A 113 -11.94 -0.42 36.65
C ALA A 113 -13.41 -0.27 37.08
N ASN A 114 -14.02 0.90 36.80
CA ASN A 114 -15.34 1.28 37.28
C ASN A 114 -16.36 1.41 36.13
N GLU A 115 -15.90 1.78 34.93
CA GLU A 115 -16.74 1.94 33.75
C GLU A 115 -16.51 0.77 32.76
N PRO A 116 -17.49 -0.14 32.58
CA PRO A 116 -17.38 -1.23 31.61
C PRO A 116 -17.17 -0.70 30.19
N ASN A 117 -16.34 -1.40 29.41
CA ASN A 117 -16.06 -1.09 28.00
C ASN A 117 -15.42 0.30 27.76
N ARG A 118 -14.74 0.86 28.77
CA ARG A 118 -14.02 2.13 28.70
C ARG A 118 -12.52 1.90 28.71
N ILE A 119 -11.76 2.49 27.79
CA ILE A 119 -10.29 2.43 27.84
C ILE A 119 -9.76 3.31 28.99
N ALA A 120 -8.71 2.89 29.68
CA ALA A 120 -8.05 3.68 30.72
C ALA A 120 -6.54 3.83 30.52
N GLY A 121 -5.93 3.03 29.64
CA GLY A 121 -4.48 3.08 29.48
C GLY A 121 -3.87 1.96 28.65
N ALA A 122 -2.55 1.84 28.74
CA ALA A 122 -1.76 0.78 28.13
C ALA A 122 -0.50 0.48 28.95
N VAL A 123 0.05 -0.72 28.78
CA VAL A 123 1.31 -1.14 29.40
C VAL A 123 2.29 -1.58 28.32
N GLY A 124 3.54 -1.16 28.49
CA GLY A 124 4.65 -1.55 27.63
C GLY A 124 5.97 -1.60 28.40
N PHE A 125 7.04 -1.92 27.69
CA PHE A 125 8.39 -1.94 28.27
C PHE A 125 9.42 -1.35 27.30
N SER A 126 10.50 -0.81 27.85
CA SER A 126 11.61 -0.31 27.05
C SER A 126 12.40 -1.47 26.44
N THR A 127 12.82 -1.29 25.20
CA THR A 127 13.74 -2.19 24.48
C THR A 127 15.20 -1.75 24.63
N ARG A 128 15.50 -0.82 25.55
CA ARG A 128 16.84 -0.28 25.81
C ARG A 128 17.25 -0.32 27.28
N GLU A 129 16.30 -0.46 28.20
CA GLU A 129 16.52 -0.48 29.65
C GLU A 129 15.43 -1.33 30.32
N ASN A 130 15.67 -1.80 31.55
CA ASN A 130 14.73 -2.63 32.31
C ASN A 130 13.63 -1.76 32.97
N LYS A 131 12.82 -1.11 32.15
CA LYS A 131 11.75 -0.20 32.59
C LYS A 131 10.40 -0.60 32.00
N VAL A 132 9.42 -0.77 32.89
CA VAL A 132 8.01 -0.98 32.53
C VAL A 132 7.30 0.37 32.56
N TYR A 133 6.55 0.66 31.50
CA TYR A 133 5.74 1.87 31.36
C TYR A 133 4.27 1.53 31.54
N VAL A 134 3.59 2.30 32.39
CA VAL A 134 2.14 2.27 32.56
C VAL A 134 1.61 3.63 32.14
N PHE A 135 0.92 3.66 31.01
CA PHE A 135 0.29 4.86 30.49
C PHE A 135 -1.16 4.89 30.95
N LYS A 136 -1.59 6.01 31.52
CA LYS A 136 -3.01 6.31 31.77
C LYS A 136 -3.47 7.31 30.72
N CYS A 137 -4.62 7.08 30.11
CA CYS A 137 -5.14 7.98 29.09
C CYS A 137 -6.66 8.08 29.15
N ASN A 138 -7.17 9.22 28.68
CA ASN A 138 -8.60 9.40 28.47
C ASN A 138 -9.05 8.83 27.12
N ALA A 139 -8.19 8.86 26.10
CA ALA A 139 -8.44 8.30 24.77
C ALA A 139 -7.16 7.66 24.24
N ALA A 140 -7.29 6.65 23.39
CA ALA A 140 -6.16 5.96 22.78
C ALA A 140 -6.40 5.68 21.29
N VAL A 141 -5.33 5.80 20.51
CA VAL A 141 -5.28 5.37 19.10
C VAL A 141 -4.22 4.27 18.99
N VAL A 142 -4.58 3.14 18.37
CA VAL A 142 -3.67 2.00 18.20
C VAL A 142 -3.29 1.83 16.73
N ALA A 143 -2.25 2.54 16.29
CA ALA A 143 -1.78 2.58 14.91
C ALA A 143 -0.46 1.79 14.68
N CYS A 144 -0.43 0.52 15.08
CA CYS A 144 0.76 -0.35 15.05
C CYS A 144 0.93 -1.19 13.75
N GLY A 145 0.18 -0.87 12.70
CA GLY A 145 0.22 -1.55 11.40
C GLY A 145 -0.49 -2.91 11.39
N GLY A 146 -0.23 -3.70 10.35
CA GLY A 146 -0.89 -4.99 10.10
C GLY A 146 -0.22 -6.20 10.77
N ALA A 147 -0.33 -7.37 10.13
CA ALA A 147 0.29 -8.62 10.57
C ALA A 147 0.99 -9.34 9.41
N VAL A 148 2.25 -9.73 9.60
CA VAL A 148 3.05 -10.52 8.66
C VAL A 148 3.73 -11.68 9.38
N ASN A 149 4.38 -12.57 8.64
CA ASN A 149 5.00 -13.81 9.16
C ASN A 149 4.05 -14.75 9.93
N VAL A 150 2.74 -14.50 9.88
CA VAL A 150 1.68 -15.40 10.37
C VAL A 150 1.43 -16.60 9.44
N TYR A 151 1.99 -16.56 8.22
CA TYR A 151 2.09 -17.69 7.29
C TYR A 151 3.55 -17.93 6.94
N ARG A 152 3.94 -19.19 6.70
CA ARG A 152 5.30 -19.56 6.26
C ARG A 152 5.61 -18.89 4.91
N PRO A 153 6.69 -18.08 4.79
CA PRO A 153 7.08 -17.44 3.53
C PRO A 153 7.70 -18.44 2.55
N ARG A 154 7.93 -17.99 1.29
CA ARG A 154 8.53 -18.83 0.24
C ARG A 154 10.02 -19.13 0.47
N SER A 155 10.72 -18.27 1.19
CA SER A 155 12.12 -18.46 1.59
C SER A 155 12.19 -18.56 3.11
N THR A 156 12.76 -19.66 3.63
CA THR A 156 12.74 -19.98 5.08
C THR A 156 14.10 -19.87 5.77
N GLY A 157 15.17 -19.57 5.02
CA GLY A 157 16.47 -19.17 5.59
C GLY A 157 16.52 -17.67 5.84
N GLU A 158 17.64 -17.02 5.50
CA GLU A 158 17.79 -15.55 5.63
C GLU A 158 16.70 -14.76 4.89
N GLY A 159 16.20 -15.30 3.77
CA GLY A 159 15.09 -14.74 3.02
C GLY A 159 13.76 -14.64 3.78
N MET A 160 13.64 -15.24 4.97
CA MET A 160 12.45 -15.09 5.84
C MET A 160 12.24 -13.63 6.28
N GLY A 161 13.31 -12.84 6.35
CA GLY A 161 13.24 -11.40 6.61
C GLY A 161 12.67 -10.58 5.45
N ARG A 162 12.50 -11.19 4.26
CA ARG A 162 12.06 -10.54 3.03
C ARG A 162 10.57 -10.74 2.78
N ALA A 163 9.72 -10.29 3.70
CA ALA A 163 8.29 -10.20 3.42
C ALA A 163 7.99 -9.01 2.49
N TRP A 164 6.89 -9.08 1.72
CA TRP A 164 6.44 -7.95 0.90
C TRP A 164 5.96 -6.76 1.75
N TYR A 165 5.23 -7.07 2.83
CA TYR A 165 4.78 -6.09 3.83
C TYR A 165 5.78 -6.08 5.00
N PRO A 166 5.90 -4.98 5.78
CA PRO A 166 7.02 -4.79 6.70
C PRO A 166 7.14 -5.90 7.74
N VAL A 167 8.31 -6.56 7.80
CA VAL A 167 8.58 -7.76 8.62
C VAL A 167 8.34 -7.56 10.12
N TRP A 168 8.43 -6.32 10.61
CA TRP A 168 8.21 -5.96 12.01
C TRP A 168 6.74 -5.86 12.41
N ASN A 169 5.78 -6.00 11.49
CA ASN A 169 4.36 -5.96 11.81
C ASN A 169 3.86 -7.29 12.39
N ALA A 170 3.74 -7.36 13.72
CA ALA A 170 3.36 -8.58 14.45
C ALA A 170 1.84 -8.73 14.72
N GLY A 171 0.98 -7.87 14.15
CA GLY A 171 -0.46 -7.89 14.44
C GLY A 171 -0.84 -7.23 15.77
N SER A 172 0.02 -6.38 16.33
CA SER A 172 -0.20 -5.73 17.63
C SER A 172 -1.51 -4.91 17.67
N THR A 173 -1.86 -4.19 16.60
CA THR A 173 -3.14 -3.45 16.54
C THR A 173 -4.33 -4.37 16.77
N TYR A 174 -4.39 -5.50 16.06
CA TYR A 174 -5.53 -6.40 16.12
C TYR A 174 -5.66 -7.07 17.49
N THR A 175 -4.57 -7.66 17.97
CA THR A 175 -4.59 -8.41 19.23
C THR A 175 -4.88 -7.52 20.43
N MET A 176 -4.24 -6.34 20.51
CA MET A 176 -4.42 -5.44 21.65
C MET A 176 -5.85 -4.92 21.75
N CYS A 177 -6.46 -4.55 20.62
CA CYS A 177 -7.84 -4.07 20.59
C CYS A 177 -8.85 -5.20 20.85
N ALA A 178 -8.67 -6.36 20.22
CA ALA A 178 -9.56 -7.51 20.40
C ALA A 178 -9.57 -8.00 21.87
N GLN A 179 -8.42 -8.00 22.54
CA GLN A 179 -8.30 -8.43 23.94
C GLN A 179 -9.04 -7.52 24.93
N VAL A 180 -9.27 -6.26 24.59
CA VAL A 180 -10.09 -5.34 25.41
C VAL A 180 -11.55 -5.27 24.96
N GLY A 181 -11.97 -6.18 24.08
CA GLY A 181 -13.37 -6.32 23.67
C GLY A 181 -13.78 -5.44 22.49
N ALA A 182 -12.84 -4.81 21.78
CA ALA A 182 -13.18 -4.08 20.57
C ALA A 182 -13.69 -5.04 19.48
N GLU A 183 -14.78 -4.66 18.82
CA GLU A 183 -15.32 -5.43 17.70
C GLU A 183 -14.32 -5.47 16.52
N MET A 184 -14.11 -6.67 15.99
CA MET A 184 -13.26 -6.89 14.83
C MET A 184 -14.14 -7.13 13.60
N THR A 185 -13.69 -6.70 12.42
CA THR A 185 -14.46 -6.84 11.17
C THR A 185 -13.55 -7.30 10.03
N MET A 186 -14.10 -8.09 9.09
CA MET A 186 -13.40 -8.59 7.89
C MET A 186 -12.05 -9.28 8.17
N MET A 187 -11.91 -9.97 9.32
CA MET A 187 -10.65 -10.63 9.73
C MET A 187 -10.27 -11.82 8.84
N GLU A 188 -11.21 -12.36 8.08
CA GLU A 188 -10.98 -13.40 7.08
C GLU A 188 -10.32 -12.87 5.80
N ASN A 189 -10.41 -11.55 5.56
CA ASN A 189 -9.79 -10.92 4.41
C ASN A 189 -8.26 -10.94 4.55
N ARG A 190 -7.58 -11.37 3.48
CA ARG A 190 -6.12 -11.42 3.42
C ARG A 190 -5.63 -10.84 2.11
N PHE A 191 -4.47 -10.20 2.14
CA PHE A 191 -3.82 -9.69 0.93
C PHE A 191 -2.63 -10.56 0.53
N VAL A 192 -2.71 -11.16 -0.66
CA VAL A 192 -1.63 -11.97 -1.25
C VAL A 192 -1.10 -11.26 -2.49
N PRO A 193 0.03 -10.54 -2.40
CA PRO A 193 0.53 -9.73 -3.50
C PRO A 193 1.23 -10.60 -4.56
N ALA A 194 0.88 -10.41 -5.84
CA ALA A 194 1.68 -10.90 -6.97
C ALA A 194 2.81 -9.88 -7.28
N ARG A 195 4.06 -10.30 -7.16
CA ARG A 195 5.26 -9.45 -7.24
C ARG A 195 6.39 -10.19 -7.95
N PHE A 196 7.49 -9.49 -8.22
CA PHE A 196 8.72 -10.15 -8.63
C PHE A 196 9.14 -11.21 -7.61
N LYS A 197 9.54 -12.38 -8.13
CA LYS A 197 9.91 -13.54 -7.32
C LYS A 197 11.04 -13.18 -6.34
N ASP A 198 10.95 -13.73 -5.14
CA ASP A 198 11.89 -13.61 -4.01
C ASP A 198 12.05 -12.21 -3.41
N GLY A 199 12.40 -11.21 -4.21
CA GLY A 199 12.60 -9.83 -3.73
C GLY A 199 11.30 -9.06 -3.47
N TYR A 200 10.17 -9.52 -4.01
CA TYR A 200 8.85 -8.90 -3.91
C TYR A 200 8.78 -7.43 -4.39
N GLY A 201 9.61 -7.09 -5.38
CA GLY A 201 9.62 -5.77 -6.00
C GLY A 201 8.26 -5.38 -6.62
N PRO A 202 7.94 -4.08 -6.69
CA PRO A 202 6.65 -3.58 -7.17
C PRO A 202 6.46 -3.88 -8.66
N VAL A 203 5.22 -4.20 -9.04
CA VAL A 203 4.83 -4.48 -10.43
C VAL A 203 3.93 -3.39 -11.03
N GLY A 204 3.41 -2.48 -10.20
CA GLY A 204 2.44 -1.47 -10.63
C GLY A 204 2.98 -0.54 -11.72
N ALA A 205 4.19 0.00 -11.54
CA ALA A 205 4.83 0.83 -12.57
C ALA A 205 5.08 0.03 -13.86
N TRP A 206 5.50 -1.23 -13.76
CA TRP A 206 5.72 -2.08 -14.94
C TRP A 206 4.45 -2.30 -15.77
N PHE A 207 3.33 -2.63 -15.12
CA PHE A 207 2.06 -2.80 -15.83
C PHE A 207 1.49 -1.49 -16.34
N LEU A 208 1.51 -0.44 -15.52
CA LEU A 208 0.73 0.76 -15.78
C LEU A 208 1.51 1.85 -16.52
N LEU A 209 2.80 2.02 -16.24
CA LEU A 209 3.67 2.98 -16.92
C LEU A 209 4.33 2.36 -18.14
N PHE A 210 5.07 1.26 -17.96
CA PHE A 210 5.85 0.61 -19.02
C PHE A 210 5.04 -0.36 -19.90
N LYS A 211 3.77 -0.60 -19.56
CA LYS A 211 2.86 -1.52 -20.29
C LYS A 211 3.45 -2.93 -20.46
N ALA A 212 4.27 -3.37 -19.50
CA ALA A 212 4.83 -4.71 -19.50
C ALA A 212 3.73 -5.77 -19.39
N LYS A 213 3.90 -6.89 -20.08
CA LYS A 213 3.01 -8.04 -20.00
C LYS A 213 3.58 -9.09 -19.06
N ALA A 214 2.68 -9.81 -18.39
CA ALA A 214 3.03 -11.00 -17.61
C ALA A 214 2.57 -12.23 -18.38
N THR A 215 3.50 -13.13 -18.72
CA THR A 215 3.25 -14.29 -19.57
C THR A 215 3.62 -15.59 -18.85
N ASN A 216 3.02 -16.69 -19.29
CA ASN A 216 3.40 -18.04 -18.84
C ASN A 216 4.62 -18.58 -19.63
N TYR A 217 5.04 -19.83 -19.39
CA TYR A 217 6.22 -20.41 -20.06
C TYR A 217 6.08 -20.51 -21.59
N LYS A 218 4.86 -20.49 -22.13
CA LYS A 218 4.57 -20.50 -23.57
C LYS A 218 4.61 -19.10 -24.19
N GLY A 219 4.82 -18.06 -23.38
CA GLY A 219 4.71 -16.67 -23.81
C GLY A 219 3.26 -16.16 -23.92
N GLU A 220 2.28 -16.93 -23.42
CA GLU A 220 0.86 -16.55 -23.51
C GLU A 220 0.50 -15.57 -22.39
N ASP A 221 -0.35 -14.58 -22.71
CA ASP A 221 -1.01 -13.75 -21.71
C ASP A 221 -2.07 -14.59 -20.98
N TYR A 222 -1.79 -14.94 -19.72
CA TYR A 222 -2.67 -15.79 -18.96
C TYR A 222 -3.98 -15.11 -18.54
N CYS A 223 -4.06 -13.78 -18.57
CA CYS A 223 -5.31 -13.07 -18.28
C CYS A 223 -6.30 -13.20 -19.44
N GLU A 224 -5.79 -13.28 -20.67
CA GLU A 224 -6.60 -13.50 -21.87
C GLU A 224 -6.99 -14.98 -22.00
N THR A 225 -6.02 -15.90 -21.91
CA THR A 225 -6.28 -17.34 -22.08
C THR A 225 -7.18 -17.92 -20.98
N ASN A 226 -7.14 -17.38 -19.76
CA ASN A 226 -8.01 -17.81 -18.66
C ASN A 226 -9.23 -16.93 -18.44
N ARG A 227 -9.55 -16.00 -19.36
CA ARG A 227 -10.63 -15.04 -19.18
C ARG A 227 -11.98 -15.68 -18.85
N ALA A 228 -12.26 -16.86 -19.41
CA ALA A 228 -13.49 -17.61 -19.16
C ALA A 228 -13.71 -17.94 -17.66
N MET A 229 -12.65 -18.01 -16.85
CA MET A 229 -12.76 -18.22 -15.40
C MET A 229 -13.49 -17.08 -14.69
N LEU A 230 -13.48 -15.88 -15.27
CA LEU A 230 -14.09 -14.69 -14.67
C LEU A 230 -15.58 -14.56 -14.98
N LYS A 231 -16.08 -15.28 -15.99
CA LYS A 231 -17.47 -15.20 -16.44
C LYS A 231 -18.51 -15.28 -15.31
N PRO A 232 -18.49 -16.27 -14.39
CA PRO A 232 -19.48 -16.32 -13.30
C PRO A 232 -19.41 -15.13 -12.33
N TYR A 233 -18.26 -14.46 -12.21
CA TYR A 233 -18.10 -13.26 -11.40
C TYR A 233 -18.60 -12.01 -12.12
N GLU A 234 -18.33 -11.91 -13.43
CA GLU A 234 -18.85 -10.85 -14.30
C GLU A 234 -20.37 -10.89 -14.40
N ASP A 235 -20.95 -12.09 -14.60
CA ASP A 235 -22.40 -12.31 -14.67
C ASP A 235 -23.12 -11.88 -13.37
N ARG A 236 -22.41 -11.88 -12.24
CA ARG A 236 -22.91 -11.41 -10.92
C ARG A 236 -22.54 -9.96 -10.60
N GLY A 237 -21.86 -9.25 -11.51
CA GLY A 237 -21.49 -7.85 -11.34
C GLY A 237 -20.26 -7.58 -10.48
N TYR A 238 -19.44 -8.60 -10.15
CA TYR A 238 -18.20 -8.43 -9.38
C TYR A 238 -16.99 -7.99 -10.22
N ALA A 239 -17.06 -8.14 -11.53
CA ALA A 239 -16.06 -7.68 -12.48
C ALA A 239 -16.77 -7.14 -13.72
N LYS A 240 -16.18 -6.15 -14.39
CA LYS A 240 -16.76 -5.59 -15.63
C LYS A 240 -15.67 -5.11 -16.57
N GLY A 241 -15.63 -5.69 -17.77
CA GLY A 241 -14.68 -5.29 -18.82
C GLY A 241 -13.23 -5.41 -18.33
N HIS A 242 -12.46 -4.32 -18.41
CA HIS A 242 -11.05 -4.32 -17.98
C HIS A 242 -10.86 -4.10 -16.47
N VAL A 243 -11.94 -3.81 -15.72
CA VAL A 243 -11.89 -3.63 -14.27
C VAL A 243 -12.07 -5.00 -13.61
N ILE A 244 -10.96 -5.68 -13.39
CA ILE A 244 -10.89 -6.98 -12.73
C ILE A 244 -10.37 -6.78 -11.29
N PRO A 245 -11.08 -7.27 -10.27
CA PRO A 245 -10.58 -7.29 -8.89
C PRO A 245 -9.22 -7.98 -8.76
N THR A 246 -8.37 -7.47 -7.88
CA THR A 246 -6.99 -7.96 -7.74
C THR A 246 -6.91 -9.43 -7.36
N CYS A 247 -7.82 -9.92 -6.51
CA CYS A 247 -7.87 -11.34 -6.15
C CYS A 247 -8.27 -12.24 -7.33
N LEU A 248 -9.13 -11.76 -8.25
CA LEU A 248 -9.52 -12.48 -9.46
C LEU A 248 -8.39 -12.52 -10.51
N ARG A 249 -7.56 -11.47 -10.60
CA ARG A 249 -6.30 -11.52 -11.37
C ARG A 249 -5.37 -12.61 -10.84
N ASN A 250 -5.18 -12.68 -9.52
CA ASN A 250 -4.40 -13.75 -8.90
C ASN A 250 -5.04 -15.13 -9.13
N HIS A 251 -6.36 -15.24 -9.16
CA HIS A 251 -7.07 -16.49 -9.38
C HIS A 251 -6.72 -17.12 -10.73
N MET A 252 -6.67 -16.32 -11.81
CA MET A 252 -6.22 -16.77 -13.13
C MET A 252 -4.75 -17.23 -13.08
N MET A 253 -3.87 -16.46 -12.43
CA MET A 253 -2.46 -16.82 -12.26
C MET A 253 -2.28 -18.15 -11.48
N LEU A 254 -3.09 -18.39 -10.45
CA LEU A 254 -3.04 -19.62 -9.66
C LEU A 254 -3.42 -20.86 -10.46
N ARG A 255 -4.18 -20.73 -11.55
CA ARG A 255 -4.44 -21.84 -12.48
C ARG A 255 -3.18 -22.23 -13.25
N GLU A 256 -2.48 -21.25 -13.80
CA GLU A 256 -1.21 -21.49 -14.49
C GLU A 256 -0.20 -22.20 -13.60
N MET A 257 -0.07 -21.75 -12.34
CA MET A 257 0.87 -22.34 -11.40
C MET A 257 0.53 -23.79 -11.03
N ARG A 258 -0.74 -24.09 -10.74
CA ARG A 258 -1.15 -25.45 -10.32
C ARG A 258 -1.14 -26.45 -11.47
N GLU A 259 -1.34 -25.99 -12.70
CA GLU A 259 -1.32 -26.81 -13.91
C GLU A 259 0.11 -26.90 -14.52
N GLY A 260 1.14 -26.44 -13.81
CA GLY A 260 2.54 -26.60 -14.20
C GLY A 260 3.00 -25.68 -15.34
N ARG A 261 2.25 -24.62 -15.65
CA ARG A 261 2.57 -23.66 -16.73
C ARG A 261 3.37 -22.44 -16.26
N GLY A 262 3.99 -22.52 -15.09
CA GLY A 262 5.00 -21.55 -14.68
C GLY A 262 6.32 -21.73 -15.46
N PRO A 263 7.28 -20.80 -15.32
CA PRO A 263 7.21 -19.58 -14.52
C PRO A 263 6.27 -18.53 -15.12
N ILE A 264 5.70 -17.69 -14.26
CA ILE A 264 5.06 -16.44 -14.70
C ILE A 264 6.14 -15.38 -14.78
N TYR A 265 6.37 -14.89 -15.99
CA TYR A 265 7.47 -13.97 -16.29
C TYR A 265 6.94 -12.61 -16.69
N MET A 266 7.61 -11.55 -16.23
CA MET A 266 7.33 -10.19 -16.67
C MET A 266 8.40 -9.78 -17.67
N ASP A 267 8.02 -9.60 -18.92
CA ASP A 267 8.95 -9.22 -19.99
C ASP A 267 9.26 -7.71 -19.94
N THR A 268 10.17 -7.36 -19.02
CA THR A 268 10.62 -5.98 -18.83
C THR A 268 11.52 -5.51 -19.96
N ALA A 269 12.26 -6.42 -20.61
CA ALA A 269 13.18 -6.08 -21.69
C ALA A 269 12.42 -5.51 -22.89
N THR A 270 11.41 -6.23 -23.38
CA THR A 270 10.56 -5.77 -24.48
C THR A 270 9.78 -4.51 -24.09
N ALA A 271 9.29 -4.43 -22.85
CA ALA A 271 8.57 -3.25 -22.35
C ALA A 271 9.45 -1.99 -22.42
N LEU A 272 10.67 -2.06 -21.88
CA LEU A 272 11.62 -0.94 -21.90
C LEU A 272 12.02 -0.55 -23.32
N GLN A 273 12.35 -1.53 -24.17
CA GLN A 273 12.69 -1.25 -25.57
C GLN A 273 11.56 -0.55 -26.31
N ASN A 274 10.30 -0.90 -26.01
CA ASN A 274 9.16 -0.22 -26.62
C ASN A 274 8.95 1.19 -26.07
N THR A 275 9.05 1.39 -24.75
CA THR A 275 8.92 2.72 -24.15
C THR A 275 10.04 3.66 -24.58
N PHE A 276 11.27 3.19 -24.65
CA PHE A 276 12.45 4.04 -24.88
C PHE A 276 12.70 4.38 -26.35
N LYS A 277 12.03 3.71 -27.30
CA LYS A 277 12.10 4.06 -28.73
C LYS A 277 11.78 5.53 -29.01
N GLU A 278 10.92 6.13 -28.19
CA GLU A 278 10.41 7.49 -28.39
C GLU A 278 11.05 8.52 -27.44
N LEU A 279 12.00 8.12 -26.59
CA LEU A 279 12.64 8.98 -25.59
C LEU A 279 14.11 9.26 -25.93
N SER A 280 14.53 10.51 -25.76
CA SER A 280 15.95 10.88 -25.84
C SER A 280 16.76 10.31 -24.66
N PRO A 281 18.11 10.22 -24.76
CA PRO A 281 18.94 9.75 -23.64
C PRO A 281 18.80 10.54 -22.34
N ALA A 282 18.44 11.83 -22.42
CA ALA A 282 18.15 12.65 -21.24
C ALA A 282 16.79 12.28 -20.62
N GLU A 283 15.77 12.02 -21.45
CA GLU A 283 14.44 11.59 -21.04
C GLU A 283 14.38 10.12 -20.58
N GLN A 284 15.42 9.33 -20.83
CA GLN A 284 15.52 7.97 -20.30
C GLN A 284 16.07 7.92 -18.86
N LYS A 285 16.72 9.00 -18.39
CA LYS A 285 17.31 9.08 -17.05
C LYS A 285 16.35 9.56 -15.97
N HIS A 286 15.23 10.18 -16.36
CA HIS A 286 14.20 10.79 -15.51
C HIS A 286 12.81 10.32 -15.98
#